data_AF-A0A5N8UNV4-F1
#
_entry.id   AF-A0A5N8UNV4-F1
#
_cell.length_a   1.000
_cell.length_b   1.000
_cell.length_c   1.000
_cell.angle_alpha   90.00
_cell.angle_beta   90.00
_cell.angle_gamma   90.00
#
_symmetry.space_group_name_H-M   'P 1'
#
loop_
_entity.id
_entity.type
_entity.pdbx_description
1 polymer ?
#
loop_
_entity_poly.entity_id
_entity_poly.type
_entity_poly.pdbx_seq_one_letter_code
_entity_poly.pdbx_strand_id
1 'polypeptide(L)'
;MSTKIIKSVLVFNENQKIAPRFLLTYVLIWLFWHNQLITTFFTSNGDFLARGNAALASVAGNHYILVFFLTCLFFGVRIGYHFLKQKADDLMEEGKSTETYAGSDQGLAKTEDIKRLMTMISELKTKLATSKEREEKVIKEKNATISKLLSLQAELDDMQADNTMLEKSNEALKAQLVNAGHLVL
;
A
#
# COMPACT_ATOMS: atom_id res chain seq x y z
N MET A 1 -16.10 0.10 20.63
CA MET A 1 -15.06 -0.93 20.88
C MET A 1 -15.22 -2.15 19.96
N SER A 2 -16.45 -2.63 19.75
CA SER A 2 -16.81 -3.81 18.93
C SER A 2 -16.46 -3.71 17.45
N THR A 3 -16.58 -2.53 16.85
CA THR A 3 -16.28 -2.30 15.42
C THR A 3 -14.79 -2.45 15.09
N LYS A 4 -13.90 -2.10 16.03
CA LYS A 4 -12.45 -2.30 15.87
C LYS A 4 -12.08 -3.77 15.91
N ILE A 5 -12.73 -4.55 16.77
CA ILE A 5 -12.51 -6.00 16.88
C ILE A 5 -12.98 -6.70 15.60
N ILE A 6 -14.18 -6.37 15.11
CA ILE A 6 -14.72 -6.92 13.85
C ILE A 6 -13.81 -6.56 12.67
N LYS A 7 -13.33 -5.32 12.60
CA LYS A 7 -12.41 -4.87 11.54
C LYS A 7 -11.05 -5.57 11.61
N SER A 8 -10.53 -5.80 12.82
CA SER A 8 -9.30 -6.55 13.05
C SER A 8 -9.43 -8.02 12.66
N VAL A 9 -10.57 -8.64 12.97
CA VAL A 9 -10.88 -10.02 12.57
C VAL A 9 -11.08 -10.13 11.06
N LEU A 10 -11.69 -9.11 10.43
CA LEU A 10 -11.89 -9.06 8.99
C LEU A 10 -10.54 -8.97 8.24
N VAL A 11 -9.68 -8.04 8.63
CA VAL A 11 -8.34 -7.85 8.03
C VAL A 11 -7.46 -9.08 8.26
N PHE A 12 -7.55 -9.72 9.43
CA PHE A 12 -6.85 -10.97 9.71
C PHE A 12 -7.32 -12.14 8.83
N ASN A 13 -8.64 -12.23 8.58
CA ASN A 13 -9.23 -13.25 7.71
C ASN A 13 -8.82 -13.04 6.24
N GLU A 14 -8.76 -11.78 5.79
CA GLU A 14 -8.40 -11.41 4.41
C GLU A 14 -6.93 -11.71 4.07
N ASN A 15 -6.05 -11.66 5.08
CA ASN A 15 -4.62 -11.94 4.90
C ASN A 15 -4.27 -13.46 4.94
N GLN A 16 -5.22 -14.33 5.29
CA GLN A 16 -5.03 -15.79 5.30
C GLN A 16 -5.63 -16.44 4.05
N LYS A 17 -4.93 -16.39 2.91
CA LYS A 17 -5.36 -16.96 1.62
C LYS A 17 -5.67 -18.47 1.60
N ILE A 18 -5.40 -19.22 2.68
CA ILE A 18 -5.52 -20.69 2.75
C ILE A 18 -6.46 -21.17 3.88
N ALA A 19 -7.03 -20.29 4.70
CA ALA A 19 -7.92 -20.72 5.77
C ALA A 19 -9.37 -20.88 5.25
N PRO A 20 -10.08 -21.97 5.60
CA PRO A 20 -11.52 -22.02 5.42
C PRO A 20 -12.13 -20.81 6.12
N ARG A 21 -12.87 -19.99 5.36
CA ARG A 21 -13.48 -18.76 5.87
C ARG A 21 -14.24 -19.12 7.15
N PHE A 22 -14.07 -18.36 8.24
CA PHE A 22 -14.75 -18.58 9.52
C PHE A 22 -16.23 -18.97 9.36
N LEU A 23 -16.91 -18.34 8.41
CA LEU A 23 -18.29 -18.60 8.03
C LEU A 23 -18.52 -20.02 7.48
N LEU A 24 -17.61 -20.56 6.67
CA LEU A 24 -17.65 -21.94 6.18
C LEU A 24 -17.52 -22.93 7.34
N THR A 25 -16.56 -22.72 8.25
CA THR A 25 -16.37 -23.60 9.42
C THR A 25 -17.59 -23.56 10.34
N TYR A 26 -18.17 -22.39 10.55
CA TYR A 26 -19.44 -22.23 11.27
C TYR A 26 -20.57 -23.03 10.62
N VAL A 27 -20.76 -22.89 9.30
CA VAL A 27 -21.80 -23.63 8.55
C VAL A 27 -21.58 -25.14 8.63
N LEU A 28 -20.34 -25.62 8.54
CA LEU A 28 -20.03 -27.06 8.63
C LEU A 28 -20.31 -27.62 10.03
N ILE A 29 -19.91 -26.92 11.09
CA ILE A 29 -20.17 -27.32 12.47
C ILE A 29 -21.68 -27.27 12.75
N TRP A 30 -22.38 -26.27 12.23
CA TRP A 30 -23.83 -26.17 12.33
C TRP A 30 -24.53 -27.32 11.60
N LEU A 31 -24.12 -27.67 10.39
CA LEU A 31 -24.65 -28.83 9.65
C LEU A 31 -24.39 -30.15 10.37
N PHE A 32 -23.20 -30.31 10.97
CA PHE A 32 -22.87 -31.49 11.76
C PHE A 32 -23.73 -31.60 13.03
N TRP A 33 -23.96 -30.48 13.72
CA TRP A 33 -24.81 -30.42 14.91
C TRP A 33 -26.28 -30.69 14.58
N HIS A 34 -26.77 -30.14 13.47
CA HIS A 34 -28.11 -30.36 12.95
C HIS A 34 -28.14 -31.50 11.93
N ASN A 35 -27.48 -32.63 12.23
CA ASN A 35 -27.47 -33.81 11.33
C ASN A 35 -28.90 -34.30 10.99
N GLN A 36 -29.87 -33.96 11.84
CA GLN A 36 -31.28 -34.23 11.66
C GLN A 36 -31.81 -33.63 10.36
N LEU A 37 -31.26 -32.50 9.89
CA LEU A 37 -31.55 -31.92 8.57
C LEU A 37 -31.23 -32.90 7.45
N ILE A 38 -30.08 -33.54 7.51
CA ILE A 38 -29.62 -34.47 6.47
C ILE A 38 -30.44 -35.75 6.55
N THR A 39 -30.61 -36.31 7.75
CA THR A 39 -31.35 -37.57 7.90
C THR A 39 -32.82 -37.41 7.51
N THR A 40 -33.50 -36.34 7.94
CA THR A 40 -34.92 -36.13 7.58
C THR A 40 -35.10 -35.73 6.12
N PHE A 41 -34.12 -35.08 5.48
CA PHE A 41 -34.15 -34.83 4.05
C PHE A 41 -34.10 -36.11 3.20
N PHE A 42 -33.31 -37.10 3.63
CA PHE A 42 -33.20 -38.39 2.93
C PHE A 42 -34.28 -39.41 3.31
N THR A 43 -34.87 -39.30 4.51
CA THR A 43 -35.90 -40.23 5.01
C THR A 43 -37.34 -39.74 4.75
N SER A 44 -37.55 -38.45 4.45
CA SER A 44 -38.88 -37.94 4.11
C SER A 44 -39.29 -38.28 2.68
N ASN A 45 -40.56 -38.67 2.52
CA ASN A 45 -41.15 -38.96 1.22
C ASN A 45 -41.88 -37.72 0.68
N GLY A 46 -41.64 -37.38 -0.59
CA GLY A 46 -42.22 -36.22 -1.27
C GLY A 46 -41.29 -35.60 -2.32
N ASP A 47 -41.71 -34.51 -2.94
CA ASP A 47 -40.90 -33.71 -3.87
C ASP A 47 -39.76 -32.98 -3.15
N PHE A 48 -38.73 -32.56 -3.90
CA PHE A 48 -37.53 -31.90 -3.36
C PHE A 48 -37.84 -30.74 -2.39
N LEU A 49 -38.82 -29.90 -2.72
CA LEU A 49 -39.28 -28.80 -1.88
C LEU A 49 -39.98 -29.28 -0.59
N ALA A 50 -40.77 -30.37 -0.68
CA ALA A 50 -41.45 -30.95 0.47
C ALA A 50 -40.45 -31.59 1.44
N ARG A 51 -39.41 -32.27 0.91
CA ARG A 51 -38.31 -32.82 1.71
C ARG A 51 -37.48 -31.72 2.39
N GLY A 52 -37.23 -30.63 1.68
CA GLY A 52 -36.55 -29.45 2.23
C GLY A 52 -37.32 -28.80 3.38
N ASN A 53 -38.64 -28.63 3.21
CA ASN A 53 -39.49 -28.02 4.24
C ASN A 53 -39.64 -28.94 5.47
N ALA A 54 -39.77 -30.26 5.27
CA ALA A 54 -39.81 -31.25 6.35
C ALA A 54 -38.48 -31.30 7.12
N ALA A 55 -37.35 -31.19 6.42
CA ALA A 55 -36.03 -31.11 7.06
C ALA A 55 -35.89 -29.85 7.91
N LEU A 56 -36.28 -28.68 7.38
CA LEU A 56 -36.21 -27.42 8.12
C LEU A 56 -37.09 -27.43 9.37
N ALA A 57 -38.30 -28.01 9.28
CA ALA A 57 -39.24 -28.14 10.39
C ALA A 57 -38.77 -29.13 11.49
N SER A 58 -37.88 -30.07 11.15
CA SER A 58 -37.32 -31.02 12.14
C SER A 58 -36.42 -30.33 13.17
N VAL A 59 -35.92 -29.12 12.85
CA VAL A 59 -35.06 -28.35 13.72
C VAL A 59 -35.89 -27.42 14.62
N ALA A 60 -36.65 -28.02 15.54
CA ALA A 60 -37.56 -27.28 16.43
C ALA A 60 -36.84 -26.54 17.57
N GLY A 61 -35.63 -26.95 17.94
CA GLY A 61 -34.84 -26.38 19.04
C GLY A 61 -33.46 -25.97 18.60
N ASN A 62 -33.35 -24.79 17.97
CA ASN A 62 -32.07 -24.29 17.52
C ASN A 62 -31.25 -23.69 18.68
N HIS A 63 -30.29 -24.46 19.18
CA HIS A 63 -29.31 -23.99 20.16
C HIS A 63 -28.22 -23.13 19.49
N TYR A 64 -28.63 -22.07 18.77
CA TYR A 64 -27.74 -21.21 17.99
C TYR A 64 -26.61 -20.63 18.83
N ILE A 65 -26.91 -20.24 20.08
CA ILE A 65 -25.93 -19.62 20.98
C ILE A 65 -24.82 -20.60 21.36
N LEU A 66 -25.16 -21.87 21.59
CA LEU A 66 -24.21 -22.91 22.01
C LEU A 66 -23.32 -23.33 20.84
N VAL A 67 -23.90 -23.52 19.66
CA VAL A 67 -23.16 -23.81 18.42
C VAL A 67 -22.23 -22.64 18.09
N PHE A 68 -22.70 -21.41 18.22
CA PHE A 68 -21.87 -20.21 18.04
C PHE A 68 -20.70 -20.19 19.02
N PHE A 69 -20.93 -20.41 20.32
CA PHE A 69 -19.84 -20.46 21.30
C PHE A 69 -18.83 -21.58 21.00
N LEU A 70 -19.28 -22.76 20.60
CA LEU A 70 -18.40 -23.87 20.25
C LEU A 70 -17.56 -23.56 19.00
N THR A 71 -18.16 -22.90 18.01
CA THR A 71 -17.44 -22.47 16.79
C THR A 71 -16.40 -21.39 17.10
N CYS A 72 -16.73 -20.43 17.97
CA CYS A 72 -15.78 -19.43 18.46
C CYS A 72 -14.64 -20.07 19.25
N LEU A 73 -14.92 -21.08 20.08
CA LEU A 73 -13.91 -21.79 20.84
C LEU A 73 -12.98 -22.60 19.93
N PHE A 74 -13.51 -23.32 18.96
CA PHE A 74 -12.72 -24.07 17.98
C PHE A 74 -11.85 -23.14 17.12
N PHE A 75 -12.41 -22.01 16.71
CA PHE A 75 -11.67 -20.99 15.97
C PHE A 75 -10.59 -20.33 16.84
N GLY A 76 -10.87 -20.07 18.12
CA GLY A 76 -9.92 -19.54 19.10
C GLY A 76 -8.74 -20.49 19.33
N VAL A 77 -9.00 -21.78 19.51
CA VAL A 77 -7.95 -22.82 19.63
C VAL A 77 -7.13 -22.90 18.35
N ARG A 78 -7.76 -22.84 17.19
CA ARG A 78 -7.06 -22.84 15.89
C ARG A 78 -6.15 -21.62 15.73
N ILE A 79 -6.64 -20.43 16.07
CA ILE A 79 -5.83 -19.20 16.08
C ILE A 79 -4.69 -19.32 17.08
N GLY A 80 -4.97 -19.85 18.27
CA GLY A 80 -3.95 -20.11 19.28
C GLY A 80 -2.87 -21.05 18.76
N TYR A 81 -3.25 -22.13 18.08
CA TYR A 81 -2.32 -23.06 17.45
C TYR A 81 -1.47 -22.39 16.37
N HIS A 82 -2.08 -21.61 15.46
CA HIS A 82 -1.33 -20.89 14.43
C HIS A 82 -0.42 -19.81 15.01
N PHE A 83 -0.85 -19.12 16.05
CA PHE A 83 -0.03 -18.12 16.74
C PHE A 83 1.13 -18.77 17.49
N LEU A 84 0.88 -19.88 18.19
CA LEU A 84 1.92 -20.68 18.85
C LEU A 84 2.89 -21.27 17.83
N LYS A 85 2.39 -21.77 16.70
CA LYS A 85 3.22 -22.27 15.62
C LYS A 85 4.06 -21.16 15.01
N GLN A 86 3.49 -20.00 14.73
CA GLN A 86 4.24 -18.86 14.20
C GLN A 86 5.31 -18.41 15.20
N LYS A 87 4.96 -18.30 16.49
CA LYS A 87 5.94 -17.95 17.52
C LYS A 87 7.01 -19.04 17.70
N ALA A 88 6.65 -20.32 17.54
CA ALA A 88 7.59 -21.43 17.57
C ALA A 88 8.48 -21.44 16.32
N ASP A 89 7.94 -21.13 15.14
CA ASP A 89 8.68 -21.00 13.88
C ASP A 89 9.63 -19.80 13.96
N ASP A 90 9.19 -18.65 14.49
CA ASP A 90 10.03 -17.46 14.71
C ASP A 90 11.18 -17.76 15.70
N LEU A 91 10.90 -18.48 16.80
CA LEU A 91 11.93 -18.90 17.76
C LEU A 91 12.86 -19.99 17.19
N MET A 92 12.34 -20.86 16.33
CA MET A 92 13.16 -21.83 15.60
C MET A 92 13.99 -21.15 14.53
N GLU A 93 13.51 -20.09 13.88
CA GLU A 93 14.26 -19.32 12.88
C GLU A 93 15.36 -18.47 13.54
N GLU A 94 15.11 -17.92 14.73
CA GLU A 94 16.13 -17.27 15.56
C GLU A 94 17.21 -18.25 16.06
N GLY A 95 16.87 -19.54 16.22
CA GLY A 95 17.79 -20.61 16.62
C GLY A 95 18.40 -21.44 15.48
N LYS A 96 17.93 -21.32 14.25
CA LYS A 96 18.32 -22.18 13.11
C LYS A 96 19.10 -21.37 12.09
N SER A 97 20.39 -21.19 12.40
CA SER A 97 21.40 -21.01 11.37
C SER A 97 21.29 -22.16 10.37
N THR A 98 20.73 -21.89 9.19
CA THR A 98 21.01 -22.57 7.91
C THR A 98 21.29 -24.06 7.98
N GLU A 99 20.39 -24.90 8.50
CA GLU A 99 20.53 -26.33 8.25
C GLU A 99 19.20 -27.07 8.43
N THR A 100 18.82 -27.85 7.42
CA THR A 100 17.70 -28.81 7.39
C THR A 100 16.37 -28.27 6.87
N TYR A 101 16.29 -28.10 5.54
CA TYR A 101 15.17 -28.61 4.75
C TYR A 101 15.73 -29.53 3.66
N ALA A 102 15.68 -30.83 3.93
CA ALA A 102 16.03 -31.88 3.00
C ALA A 102 15.02 -31.90 1.84
N GLY A 103 15.53 -31.63 0.64
CA GLY A 103 14.77 -31.50 -0.62
C GLY A 103 15.59 -30.65 -1.60
N SER A 104 16.81 -31.12 -1.90
CA SER A 104 17.95 -30.31 -2.34
C SER A 104 17.75 -29.51 -3.63
N ASP A 105 16.89 -29.90 -4.57
CA ASP A 105 16.78 -29.15 -5.84
C ASP A 105 15.80 -27.97 -5.77
N GLN A 106 14.69 -28.11 -5.04
CA GLN A 106 13.66 -27.08 -5.02
C GLN A 106 13.98 -25.96 -4.02
N GLY A 107 14.77 -26.26 -2.98
CA GLY A 107 15.30 -25.27 -2.04
C GLY A 107 16.40 -24.42 -2.65
N LEU A 108 17.36 -25.05 -3.35
CA LEU A 108 18.49 -24.33 -3.95
C LEU A 108 18.06 -23.37 -5.06
N ALA A 109 17.11 -23.76 -5.92
CA ALA A 109 16.56 -22.87 -6.95
C ALA A 109 15.85 -21.64 -6.32
N LYS A 110 15.03 -21.86 -5.29
CA LYS A 110 14.37 -20.74 -4.57
C LYS A 110 15.35 -19.86 -3.83
N THR A 111 16.38 -20.42 -3.19
CA THR A 111 17.42 -19.65 -2.51
C THR A 111 18.27 -18.84 -3.49
N GLU A 112 18.56 -19.38 -4.68
CA GLU A 112 19.26 -18.65 -5.73
C GLU A 112 18.40 -17.50 -6.28
N ASP A 113 17.12 -17.74 -6.57
CA ASP A 113 16.20 -16.71 -7.03
C ASP A 113 15.99 -15.61 -5.98
N ILE A 114 15.88 -15.97 -4.70
CA ILE A 114 15.82 -15.02 -3.58
C ILE A 114 17.11 -14.20 -3.52
N LYS A 115 18.28 -14.83 -3.70
CA LYS A 115 19.57 -14.12 -3.73
C LYS A 115 19.64 -13.15 -4.91
N ARG A 116 19.19 -13.54 -6.10
CA ARG A 116 19.11 -12.68 -7.29
C ARG A 116 18.15 -11.51 -7.11
N LEU A 117 17.01 -11.73 -6.46
CA LEU A 117 16.07 -10.66 -6.12
C LEU A 117 16.68 -9.69 -5.09
N MET A 118 17.39 -10.21 -4.08
CA MET A 118 18.05 -9.39 -3.07
C MET A 118 19.17 -8.54 -3.67
N THR A 119 19.96 -9.09 -4.61
CA THR A 119 20.97 -8.32 -5.35
C THR A 119 20.31 -7.25 -6.23
N MET A 120 19.23 -7.58 -6.94
CA MET A 120 18.50 -6.61 -7.76
C MET A 120 17.90 -5.48 -6.92
N ILE A 121 17.31 -5.78 -5.77
CA ILE A 121 16.80 -4.77 -4.83
C ILE A 121 17.93 -3.87 -4.33
N SER A 122 19.09 -4.45 -4.02
CA SER A 122 20.26 -3.69 -3.56
C SER A 122 20.79 -2.78 -4.67
N GLU A 123 20.87 -3.27 -5.90
CA GLU A 123 21.24 -2.46 -7.08
C GLU A 123 20.22 -1.36 -7.39
N LEU A 124 18.93 -1.63 -7.25
CA LEU A 124 17.89 -0.63 -7.44
C LEU A 124 17.96 0.44 -6.34
N LYS A 125 18.26 0.06 -5.10
CA LYS A 125 18.46 1.00 -3.99
C LYS A 125 19.66 1.91 -4.24
N THR A 126 20.77 1.38 -4.75
CA THR A 126 21.95 2.21 -5.08
C THR A 126 21.69 3.10 -6.30
N LYS A 127 21.01 2.60 -7.34
CA LYS A 127 20.57 3.41 -8.49
C LYS A 127 19.61 4.52 -8.07
N LEU A 128 18.69 4.27 -7.15
CA LEU A 128 17.77 5.29 -6.64
C LEU A 128 18.51 6.36 -5.85
N ALA A 129 19.44 5.97 -4.98
CA ALA A 129 20.26 6.92 -4.22
C ALA A 129 21.11 7.82 -5.15
N THR A 130 21.77 7.22 -6.14
CA THR A 130 22.59 7.97 -7.12
C THR A 130 21.72 8.85 -8.04
N SER A 131 20.51 8.43 -8.41
CA SER A 131 19.57 9.24 -9.19
C SER A 131 19.12 10.47 -8.40
N LYS A 132 18.78 10.28 -7.11
CA LYS A 132 18.37 11.38 -6.23
C LYS A 132 19.48 12.42 -6.05
N GLU A 133 20.73 11.99 -5.88
CA GLU A 133 21.88 12.88 -5.80
C GLU A 133 22.09 13.68 -7.09
N ARG A 134 21.92 13.02 -8.26
CA ARG A 134 21.98 13.71 -9.56
C ARG A 134 20.87 14.74 -9.71
N GLU A 135 19.65 14.43 -9.32
CA GLU A 135 18.54 15.38 -9.35
C GLU A 135 18.81 16.60 -8.45
N GLU A 136 19.31 16.39 -7.23
CA GLU A 136 19.65 17.49 -6.32
C GLU A 136 20.74 18.39 -6.90
N LYS A 137 21.76 17.81 -7.55
CA LYS A 137 22.80 18.57 -8.24
C LYS A 137 22.23 19.40 -9.39
N VAL A 138 21.38 18.81 -10.22
CA VAL A 138 20.73 19.50 -11.35
C VAL A 138 19.82 20.63 -10.86
N ILE A 139 19.11 20.44 -9.75
CA ILE A 139 18.28 21.49 -9.13
C ILE A 139 19.16 22.65 -8.66
N LYS A 140 20.29 22.38 -8.01
CA LYS A 140 21.24 23.43 -7.57
C LYS A 140 21.81 24.22 -8.76
N GLU A 141 22.21 23.53 -9.83
CA GLU A 141 22.72 24.16 -11.05
C GLU A 141 21.65 25.01 -11.76
N LYS A 142 20.40 24.52 -11.82
CA LYS A 142 19.27 25.29 -12.36
C LYS A 142 19.00 26.54 -11.54
N ASN A 143 18.97 26.44 -10.21
CA ASN A 143 18.76 27.60 -9.33
C ASN A 143 19.88 28.64 -9.48
N ALA A 144 21.14 28.20 -9.57
CA ALA A 144 22.27 29.09 -9.83
C ALA A 144 22.15 29.80 -11.19
N THR A 145 21.71 29.08 -12.22
CA THR A 145 21.47 29.64 -13.56
C THR A 145 20.33 30.66 -13.55
N ILE A 146 19.21 30.35 -12.88
CA ILE A 146 18.08 31.27 -12.71
C ILE A 146 18.53 32.54 -11.99
N SER A 147 19.32 32.43 -10.92
CA SER A 147 19.82 33.59 -10.19
C SER A 147 20.71 34.49 -11.06
N LYS A 148 21.57 33.92 -11.91
CA LYS A 148 22.37 34.69 -12.88
C LYS A 148 21.51 35.35 -13.94
N LEU A 149 20.47 34.67 -14.40
CA LEU A 149 19.55 35.21 -15.40
C LEU A 149 18.75 36.39 -14.83
N LEU A 150 18.30 36.29 -13.58
CA LEU A 150 17.65 37.39 -12.86
C LEU A 150 18.57 38.59 -12.65
N SER A 151 19.85 38.37 -12.32
CA SER A 151 20.80 39.48 -12.18
C SER A 151 21.09 40.18 -13.50
N LEU A 152 21.26 39.41 -14.58
CA LEU A 152 21.42 39.95 -15.94
C LEU A 152 20.18 40.73 -16.39
N GLN A 153 18.99 40.25 -16.04
CA GLN A 153 17.75 40.95 -16.35
C GLN A 153 17.66 42.29 -15.61
N ALA A 154 18.03 42.32 -14.33
CA ALA A 154 18.08 43.57 -13.57
C ALA A 154 19.09 44.57 -14.16
N GLU A 155 20.28 44.11 -14.55
CA GLU A 155 21.29 44.95 -15.20
C GLU A 155 20.80 45.49 -16.55
N LEU A 156 20.10 44.66 -17.34
CA LEU A 156 19.51 45.08 -18.61
C LEU A 156 18.42 46.13 -18.41
N ASP A 157 17.57 45.96 -17.40
CA ASP A 157 16.51 46.92 -17.05
C ASP A 157 17.11 48.27 -16.60
N ASP A 158 18.18 48.26 -15.80
CA ASP A 158 18.91 49.47 -15.39
C ASP A 158 19.56 50.18 -16.59
N MET A 159 20.25 49.44 -17.47
CA MET A 159 20.84 50.00 -18.69
C MET A 159 19.79 50.57 -19.65
N GLN A 160 18.62 49.93 -19.73
CA GLN A 160 17.51 50.43 -20.53
C GLN A 160 16.96 51.72 -19.93
N ALA A 161 16.81 51.80 -18.60
CA ALA A 161 16.42 53.03 -17.92
C ALA A 161 17.43 54.16 -18.16
N ASP A 162 18.74 53.89 -18.04
CA ASP A 162 19.79 54.86 -18.30
C ASP A 162 19.77 55.38 -19.75
N ASN A 163 19.62 54.48 -20.73
CA ASN A 163 19.47 54.89 -22.13
C ASN A 163 18.27 55.81 -22.35
N THR A 164 17.11 55.50 -21.75
CA THR A 164 15.93 56.38 -21.89
C THR A 164 16.14 57.74 -21.23
N MET A 165 16.92 57.81 -20.13
CA MET A 165 17.26 59.07 -19.48
C MET A 165 18.24 59.89 -20.33
N LEU A 166 19.24 59.24 -20.92
CA LEU A 166 20.20 59.86 -21.84
C LEU A 166 19.53 60.39 -23.11
N GLU A 167 18.59 59.63 -23.69
CA GLU A 167 17.79 60.09 -24.83
C GLU A 167 16.99 61.35 -24.49
N LYS A 168 16.26 61.35 -23.35
CA LYS A 168 15.53 62.54 -22.89
C LYS A 168 16.45 63.74 -22.65
N SER A 169 17.61 63.52 -22.04
CA SER A 169 18.60 64.58 -21.80
C SER A 169 19.14 65.16 -23.11
N ASN A 170 19.46 64.29 -24.08
CA ASN A 170 19.90 64.71 -25.41
C ASN A 170 18.82 65.48 -26.18
N GLU A 171 17.56 65.07 -26.10
CA GLU A 171 16.43 65.81 -26.67
C GLU A 171 16.27 67.18 -26.02
N ALA A 172 16.35 67.27 -24.69
CA ALA A 172 16.28 68.52 -23.96
C ALA A 172 17.43 69.48 -24.33
N LEU A 173 18.65 68.97 -24.46
CA LEU A 173 19.81 69.74 -24.90
C LEU A 173 19.66 70.23 -26.34
N LYS A 174 19.18 69.38 -27.26
CA LYS A 174 18.87 69.79 -28.63
C LYS A 174 17.83 70.91 -28.65
N ALA A 175 16.76 70.80 -27.86
CA ALA A 175 15.75 71.84 -27.76
C ALA A 175 16.31 73.17 -27.23
N GLN A 176 17.19 73.12 -26.20
CA GLN A 176 17.87 74.32 -25.70
C GLN A 176 18.80 74.95 -26.73
N LEU A 177 19.55 74.16 -27.48
CA LEU A 177 20.42 74.65 -28.56
C LEU A 177 19.64 75.34 -29.68
N VAL A 178 18.51 74.77 -30.10
CA VAL A 178 17.62 75.39 -31.08
C VAL A 178 17.06 76.72 -30.56
N ASN A 179 16.66 76.76 -29.29
CA ASN A 179 16.13 77.98 -28.68
C ASN A 179 17.22 79.08 -28.51
N ALA A 180 18.45 78.69 -28.16
CA ALA A 180 19.59 79.59 -28.06
C ALA A 180 20.03 80.12 -29.44
N GLY A 181 19.98 79.29 -30.49
CA GLY A 181 20.24 79.73 -31.87
C GLY A 181 19.21 80.75 -32.38
N HIS A 182 17.98 80.70 -31.86
CA HIS A 182 16.91 81.63 -32.21
C HIS A 182 17.02 83.00 -31.50
N LEU A 183 17.90 83.13 -30.50
CA LEU A 183 18.18 84.35 -29.72
C LEU A 183 19.39 85.16 -30.25
N VAL A 184 20.11 84.64 -31.26
CA VAL A 184 21.35 85.24 -31.81
C VAL A 184 21.12 85.91 -33.19
N LEU A 185 19.88 85.98 -33.67
CA LEU A 185 19.45 86.72 -34.86
C LEU A 185 18.50 87.85 -34.46
#